data_AF-A0A1J5CEE8-F1
#
_entry.id   AF-A0A1J5CEE8-F1
#
_cell.length_a   1.000
_cell.length_b   1.000
_cell.length_c   1.000
_cell.angle_alpha   90.00
_cell.angle_beta   90.00
_cell.angle_gamma   90.00
#
_symmetry.space_group_name_H-M   'P 1'
#
loop_
_entity.id
_entity.type
_entity.pdbx_description
1 polymer ?
#
loop_
_entity_poly.entity_id
_entity_poly.type
_entity_poly.pdbx_seq_one_letter_code
_entity_poly.pdbx_strand_id
1 'polypeptide(L)' 'MTLTTVLQTSLNPAPPDPMQAKMMWFMPLAFSVMFFFFPAGLVLYWITNNVLSIAQQWVINTRMGVPPKFHLPKF' A
#
# COMPACT_ATOMS: atom_id res chain seq x y z
N MET A 1 -9.49 3.63 1.73
CA MET A 1 -8.50 2.88 2.52
C MET A 1 -7.92 1.72 1.77
N THR A 2 -8.72 0.68 1.50
CA THR A 2 -8.22 -0.56 0.91
C THR A 2 -7.40 -0.32 -0.36
N LEU A 3 -7.96 0.43 -1.32
CA LEU A 3 -7.31 0.68 -2.60
C LEU A 3 -5.97 1.41 -2.45
N THR A 4 -5.95 2.49 -1.67
CA THR A 4 -4.73 3.30 -1.47
C THR A 4 -3.64 2.52 -0.75
N THR A 5 -4.01 1.71 0.24
CA THR A 5 -3.06 0.87 0.98
C THR A 5 -2.55 -0.28 0.11
N VAL A 6 -3.41 -0.95 -0.66
CA VAL A 6 -2.99 -2.02 -1.59
C VAL A 6 -2.02 -1.48 -2.64
N LEU A 7 -2.31 -0.32 -3.22
CA LEU A 7 -1.41 0.33 -4.18
C LEU A 7 -0.05 0.65 -3.55
N GLN A 8 -0.04 1.21 -2.35
CA GLN A 8 1.20 1.49 -1.62
C GLN A 8 1.98 0.20 -1.31
N THR A 9 1.31 -0.87 -0.84
CA THR A 9 1.95 -2.16 -0.55
C THR A 9 2.52 -2.80 -1.81
N SER A 10 1.87 -2.67 -2.96
CA SER A 10 2.36 -3.21 -4.24
C SER A 10 3.65 -2.55 -4.73
N LEU A 11 3.93 -1.31 -4.29
CA LEU A 11 5.16 -0.60 -4.60
C LEU A 11 6.33 -1.01 -3.69
N ASN A 12 6.06 -1.73 -2.60
CA ASN A 12 7.08 -2.23 -1.69
C ASN A 12 7.60 -3.61 -2.14
N PRO A 13 8.90 -3.90 -1.96
CA PRO A 13 9.43 -5.24 -2.18
C PRO A 13 8.68 -6.27 -1.34
N ALA A 14 8.32 -7.40 -1.95
CA ALA A 14 7.69 -8.49 -1.22
C ALA A 14 8.70 -9.13 -0.23
N PRO A 15 8.24 -9.58 0.95
CA PRO A 15 9.07 -10.37 1.85
C PRO A 15 9.60 -11.64 1.18
N PRO A 16 10.76 -12.15 1.60
CA PRO A 16 11.35 -13.38 1.04
C PRO A 16 10.53 -14.64 1.36
N ASP A 17 9.75 -14.65 2.44
CA ASP A 17 8.87 -15.76 2.81
C ASP A 17 7.51 -15.66 2.06
N PRO A 18 7.11 -16.70 1.29
CA PRO A 18 5.85 -16.71 0.55
C PRO A 18 4.59 -16.66 1.44
N MET A 19 4.64 -17.18 2.67
CA MET A 19 3.53 -17.11 3.61
C MET A 19 3.32 -15.68 4.11
N GLN A 20 4.41 -15.00 4.47
CA GLN A 20 4.37 -13.60 4.90
C GLN A 20 3.91 -12.68 3.76
N ALA A 21 4.40 -12.94 2.54
CA ALA A 21 3.97 -12.21 1.35
C ALA A 21 2.46 -12.33 1.15
N LYS A 22 1.90 -13.54 1.21
CA LYS A 22 0.43 -13.77 1.12
C LYS A 22 -0.32 -12.95 2.17
N MET A 23 0.11 -12.98 3.43
CA MET A 23 -0.54 -12.22 4.51
C MET A 23 -0.53 -10.71 4.25
N MET A 24 0.56 -10.15 3.72
CA MET A 24 0.64 -8.71 3.40
C MET A 24 -0.37 -8.27 2.34
N TRP A 25 -0.78 -9.15 1.43
CA TRP A 25 -1.81 -8.84 0.43
C TRP A 25 -3.24 -8.81 1.01
N PHE A 26 -3.50 -9.60 2.05
CA PHE A 26 -4.82 -9.62 2.71
C PHE A 26 -4.96 -8.59 3.84
N MET A 27 -3.84 -8.17 4.43
CA MET A 27 -3.79 -7.23 5.55
C MET A 27 -4.54 -5.90 5.28
N PRO A 28 -4.43 -5.24 4.11
CA PRO A 28 -5.17 -4.01 3.82
C PRO A 28 -6.69 -4.18 3.87
N LEU A 29 -7.20 -5.35 3.49
CA LEU A 29 -8.64 -5.65 3.55
C LEU A 29 -9.10 -5.78 5.00
N ALA A 30 -8.36 -6.52 5.83
CA ALA A 30 -8.64 -6.65 7.26
C ALA A 30 -8.64 -5.29 7.96
N PHE A 31 -7.63 -4.45 7.71
CA PHE A 31 -7.58 -3.10 8.27
C PHE A 31 -8.73 -2.22 7.75
N SER A 32 -9.17 -2.39 6.51
CA SER A 32 -10.27 -1.58 5.98
C SER A 32 -11.61 -1.91 6.64
N VAL A 33 -11.85 -3.17 6.99
CA VAL A 33 -13.02 -3.57 7.79
C VAL A 33 -12.93 -2.99 9.20
N MET A 34 -11.75 -3.03 9.82
CA MET A 34 -11.54 -2.43 11.14
C MET A 34 -11.79 -0.91 11.12
N PHE A 35 -11.21 -0.20 10.14
CA PHE A 35 -11.34 1.27 10.00
C PHE A 35 -12.76 1.73 9.66
N PHE A 36 -13.65 0.82 9.24
CA PHE A 36 -15.06 1.14 9.04
C PHE A 36 -15.75 1.62 10.33
N PHE A 37 -15.29 1.14 11.49
CA PHE A 37 -15.81 1.51 12.80
C PHE A 37 -15.13 2.77 13.39
N PHE A 38 -14.16 3.36 12.69
CA PHE A 38 -13.41 4.52 13.16
C PHE A 38 -13.96 5.83 12.56
N PRO A 39 -13.71 6.98 13.22
CA PRO A 39 -14.11 8.28 12.69
C PRO A 39 -13.56 8.56 11.29
N ALA A 40 -14.42 9.07 10.40
CA ALA A 40 -14.06 9.35 9.01
C ALA A 40 -12.88 10.33 8.85
N GLY A 41 -12.60 11.19 9.84
CA GLY A 41 -11.44 12.08 9.82
C GLY A 41 -10.10 11.33 9.86
N LEU A 42 -9.98 10.30 10.71
CA LEU A 42 -8.81 9.43 10.76
C LEU A 42 -8.63 8.68 9.43
N VAL A 43 -9.75 8.24 8.86
CA VAL A 43 -9.78 7.57 7.56
C VAL A 43 -9.33 8.54 6.45
N LEU A 44 -9.83 9.77 6.43
CA LEU A 44 -9.42 10.73 5.42
C LEU A 44 -7.93 11.07 5.52
N TYR A 45 -7.41 11.25 6.74
CA TYR A 45 -6.00 11.51 7.00
C TYR A 45 -5.11 10.43 6.36
N TRP A 46 -5.42 9.16 6.59
CA TRP A 46 -4.57 8.07 6.15
C TRP A 46 -4.69 7.82 4.64
N ILE A 47 -5.86 8.02 4.02
CA ILE A 47 -5.99 8.03 2.56
C ILE A 47 -5.09 9.11 1.95
N THR A 48 -5.17 10.33 2.50
CA THR A 48 -4.39 11.48 2.02
C THR A 48 -2.89 11.21 2.17
N ASN A 49 -2.48 10.68 3.32
CA ASN A 49 -1.09 10.34 3.57
C ASN A 49 -0.57 9.27 2.58
N ASN A 50 -1.31 8.18 2.36
CA ASN A 50 -0.92 7.15 1.41
C ASN A 50 -0.77 7.70 -0.01
N VAL A 51 -1.71 8.54 -0.47
CA VAL A 51 -1.64 9.17 -1.80
C VAL A 51 -0.39 10.03 -1.93
N LEU A 52 -0.08 10.86 -0.93
CA LEU A 52 1.14 11.66 -0.91
C LEU A 52 2.40 10.80 -0.90
N SER A 53 2.45 9.73 -0.11
CA SER A 53 3.58 8.81 -0.08
C SER A 53 3.79 8.11 -1.42
N ILE A 54 2.73 7.65 -2.08
CA ILE A 54 2.80 7.04 -3.42
C ILE A 54 3.34 8.05 -4.43
N ALA A 55 2.81 9.28 -4.44
CA ALA A 55 3.26 10.34 -5.33
C ALA A 55 4.75 10.69 -5.08
N GLN A 56 5.15 10.80 -3.82
CA GLN A 56 6.55 11.03 -3.44
C GLN A 56 7.45 9.89 -3.92
N GLN A 57 7.07 8.64 -3.66
CA GLN A 57 7.83 7.46 -4.08
C GLN A 57 7.96 7.43 -5.60
N TRP A 58 6.89 7.74 -6.33
CA TRP A 58 6.88 7.81 -7.80
C TRP A 58 7.87 8.85 -8.35
N VAL A 59 7.89 10.05 -7.77
CA VAL A 59 8.82 11.13 -8.15
C VAL A 59 10.27 10.74 -7.86
N ILE A 60 10.55 10.18 -6.69
CA ILE A 60 11.91 9.75 -6.29
C ILE A 60 12.42 8.65 -7.24
N ASN A 61 11.60 7.62 -7.45
CA ASN A 61 11.90 6.49 -8.33
C ASN A 61 12.23 6.96 -9.76
N THR A 62 11.41 7.87 -10.30
CA THR A 62 11.63 8.45 -11.64
C THR A 62 12.94 9.24 -11.70
N ARG A 63 13.26 10.04 -10.67
CA ARG A 63 14.53 10.79 -10.59
C ARG A 63 15.76 9.89 -10.45
N MET A 64 15.60 8.72 -9.83
CA MET A 64 16.66 7.72 -9.66
C MET A 64 16.81 6.79 -10.88
N GLY A 65 15.99 6.95 -11.92
CA GLY A 65 16.02 6.06 -13.10
C GLY A 65 15.45 4.66 -12.82
N VAL A 66 14.75 4.47 -11.70
CA VAL A 66 14.14 3.20 -11.31
C VAL A 66 12.63 3.35 -11.46
N PRO A 67 12.01 2.96 -12.59
CA PRO A 67 10.57 3.09 -12.75
C PRO A 67 9.84 2.29 -11.65
N PRO A 68 8.70 2.79 -11.15
CA PRO A 68 7.92 2.09 -10.13
C PRO A 68 7.59 0.68 -10.59
N LYS A 69 8.00 -0.31 -9.80
CA LYS A 69 7.67 -1.71 -10.05
C LYS A 69 6.53 -2.12 -9.14
N PHE A 70 5.46 -2.58 -9.76
CA PHE A 70 4.36 -3.22 -9.04
C PHE A 70 4.74 -4.67 -8.80
N HIS A 71 4.99 -5.00 -7.53
CA HIS A 71 5.06 -6.38 -7.09
C HIS A 71 3.61 -6.83 -6.97
N LEU A 72 3.15 -7.73 -7.83
CA LEU A 72 1.83 -8.34 -7.75
C LEU A 72 1.96 -9.76 -7.17
N PRO A 73 0.96 -10.26 -6.44
CA PRO A 73 1.01 -11.60 -5.90
C PRO A 73 0.98 -12.61 -7.06
N LYS A 74 1.88 -13.60 -6.99
CA LYS A 74 1.83 -14.79 -7.84
C LYS A 74 1.11 -15.87 -7.04
N PHE A 75 -0.19 -15.98 -7.24
CA PHE A 75 -1.00 -17.02 -6.59
C PHE A 75 -0.81 -18.37 -7.28
#